data_AF-A0A1U7SHQ7-F1
#
_entry.id   AF-A0A1U7SHQ7-F1
#
_cell.length_a   1.000
_cell.length_b   1.000
_cell.length_c   1.000
_cell.angle_alpha   90.00
_cell.angle_beta   90.00
_cell.angle_gamma   90.00
#
_symmetry.space_group_name_H-M   'P 1'
#
loop_
_entity.id
_entity.type
_entity.pdbx_description
1 polymer ?
#
loop_
_entity_poly.entity_id
_entity_poly.type
_entity_poly.pdbx_seq_one_letter_code
_entity_poly.pdbx_strand_id
1 'polypeptide(L)'
;MEAMLSTVQAWVSCPQKFARAHGVTVRPDASDTHILLLEGFLLYSYKPLVDVYSRRYFLTVPYEVCKGRRSTRNYTVPDPPGLFDGHVWPMYQKYRREMEAAGVEVVYLDGTKAREELFHLVLEDIQNSLLNRPQACALALASPVPPRAPGLGGGHREGQPNTQ
;
A
#
# COMPACT_ATOMS: atom_id res chain seq x y z
N MET A 1 -9.17 -10.14 -6.06
CA MET A 1 -8.26 -9.15 -5.42
C MET A 1 -8.49 -9.01 -3.92
N GLU A 2 -9.54 -9.61 -3.35
CA GLU A 2 -9.83 -9.55 -1.90
C GLU A 2 -8.70 -10.07 -1.00
N ALA A 3 -8.07 -11.20 -1.37
CA ALA A 3 -6.94 -11.72 -0.60
C ALA A 3 -5.79 -10.70 -0.51
N MET A 4 -5.48 -10.03 -1.62
CA MET A 4 -4.47 -8.96 -1.64
C MET A 4 -4.90 -7.77 -0.78
N LEU A 5 -6.16 -7.33 -0.88
CA LEU A 5 -6.67 -6.24 -0.05
C LEU A 5 -6.53 -6.57 1.45
N SER A 6 -6.89 -7.78 1.87
CA SER A 6 -6.74 -8.24 3.25
C SER A 6 -5.27 -8.21 3.70
N THR A 7 -4.34 -8.68 2.85
CA THR A 7 -2.89 -8.58 3.11
C THR A 7 -2.44 -7.13 3.26
N VAL A 8 -2.89 -6.23 2.38
CA VAL A 8 -2.57 -4.80 2.44
C VAL A 8 -3.14 -4.17 3.71
N GLN A 9 -4.38 -4.48 4.10
CA GLN A 9 -4.99 -3.99 5.33
C GLN A 9 -4.27 -4.49 6.59
N ALA A 10 -3.82 -5.74 6.60
CA ALA A 10 -3.01 -6.29 7.68
C ALA A 10 -1.66 -5.55 7.78
N TRP A 11 -1.02 -5.25 6.65
CA TRP A 11 0.20 -4.46 6.60
C TRP A 11 -0.03 -3.02 7.10
N VAL A 12 -1.07 -2.34 6.61
CA VAL A 12 -1.43 -0.97 7.02
C VAL A 12 -1.70 -0.89 8.52
N SER A 13 -2.34 -1.92 9.10
CA SER A 13 -2.66 -1.97 10.52
C SER A 13 -1.42 -2.02 11.41
N CYS A 14 -0.41 -2.82 11.03
CA CYS A 14 0.86 -2.88 11.76
C CYS A 14 1.98 -3.47 10.89
N PRO A 15 2.78 -2.63 10.20
CA PRO A 15 3.84 -3.10 9.30
C PRO A 15 4.88 -3.97 10.00
N GLN A 16 5.19 -3.68 11.26
CA GLN A 16 6.18 -4.44 12.04
C GLN A 16 5.67 -5.85 12.39
N LYS A 17 4.40 -5.98 12.83
CA LYS A 17 3.79 -7.29 13.09
C LYS A 17 3.68 -8.08 11.80
N PHE A 18 3.29 -7.43 10.71
CA PHE A 18 3.23 -8.04 9.39
C PHE A 18 4.61 -8.59 8.99
N ALA A 19 5.66 -7.76 9.02
CA ALA A 19 7.01 -8.18 8.69
C ALA A 19 7.46 -9.39 9.52
N ARG A 20 7.25 -9.38 10.85
CA ARG A 20 7.58 -10.51 11.74
C ARG A 20 6.80 -11.79 11.38
N ALA A 21 5.50 -11.67 11.10
CA ALA A 21 4.67 -12.81 10.71
C ALA A 21 5.10 -13.44 9.37
N HIS A 22 5.75 -12.64 8.51
CA HIS A 22 6.30 -13.07 7.23
C HIS A 22 7.81 -13.35 7.26
N GLY A 23 8.41 -13.49 8.46
CA GLY A 23 9.82 -13.88 8.62
C GLY A 23 10.84 -12.79 8.31
N VAL A 24 10.39 -11.54 8.16
CA VAL A 24 11.27 -10.38 7.90
C VAL A 24 11.75 -9.81 9.24
N THR A 25 13.07 -9.79 9.44
CA THR A 25 13.68 -9.19 10.63
C THR A 25 13.54 -7.68 10.61
N VAL A 26 12.73 -7.14 11.52
CA VAL A 26 12.62 -5.70 11.75
C VAL A 26 13.61 -5.33 12.85
N ARG A 27 14.60 -4.50 12.53
CA ARG A 27 15.54 -4.01 13.54
C ARG A 27 14.84 -3.02 14.48
N PRO A 28 15.12 -3.04 15.80
CA PRO A 28 14.51 -2.12 16.75
C PRO A 28 14.87 -0.64 16.51
N ASP A 29 15.98 -0.37 15.83
CA ASP A 29 16.51 0.95 15.47
C ASP A 29 16.15 1.40 14.05
N ALA A 30 15.35 0.60 13.32
CA ALA A 30 14.92 0.97 11.98
C ALA A 30 14.00 2.19 12.01
N SER A 31 14.09 3.03 10.98
CA SER A 31 13.20 4.18 10.81
C SER A 31 11.73 3.77 10.90
N ASP A 32 10.90 4.62 11.52
CA ASP A 32 9.43 4.42 11.59
C ASP A 32 8.73 4.46 10.21
N THR A 33 9.48 4.71 9.13
CA THR A 33 8.96 4.69 7.78
C THR A 33 9.01 3.27 7.20
N HIS A 34 7.84 2.71 6.95
CA HIS A 34 7.66 1.44 6.26
C HIS A 34 7.06 1.68 4.87
N ILE A 35 7.58 0.98 3.85
CA ILE A 35 7.13 1.09 2.46
C ILE A 35 6.66 -0.29 1.99
N LEU A 36 5.48 -0.34 1.37
CA LEU A 36 4.95 -1.52 0.68
C LEU A 36 4.91 -1.22 -0.82
N LEU A 37 5.58 -2.04 -1.62
CA LEU A 37 5.50 -2.01 -3.07
C LEU A 37 4.52 -3.09 -3.53
N LEU A 38 3.52 -2.67 -4.31
CA LEU A 38 2.54 -3.57 -4.91
C LEU A 38 2.74 -3.53 -6.42
N GLU A 39 3.01 -4.68 -7.02
CA GLU A 39 3.17 -4.82 -8.46
C GLU A 39 2.14 -5.79 -9.05
N GLY A 40 1.69 -5.49 -10.26
CA GLY A 40 0.69 -6.28 -10.95
C GLY A 40 0.10 -5.53 -12.14
N PHE A 41 -0.41 -6.27 -13.13
CA PHE A 41 -0.86 -5.70 -14.40
C PHE A 41 -2.31 -5.18 -14.40
N LEU A 42 -3.09 -5.42 -13.33
CA LEU A 42 -4.49 -4.99 -13.18
C LEU A 42 -4.79 -4.34 -11.81
N LEU A 43 -3.78 -3.80 -11.12
CA LEU A 43 -3.96 -3.29 -9.76
C LEU A 43 -4.95 -2.12 -9.66
N TYR A 44 -5.11 -1.34 -10.73
CA TYR A 44 -5.92 -0.13 -10.72
C TYR A 44 -7.38 -0.35 -11.13
N SER A 45 -7.78 -1.58 -11.47
CA SER A 45 -9.19 -1.88 -11.79
C SER A 45 -10.03 -2.21 -10.56
N TYR A 46 -9.40 -2.28 -9.37
CA TYR A 46 -10.09 -2.62 -8.13
C TYR A 46 -10.10 -1.45 -7.16
N LYS A 47 -11.23 -0.75 -7.12
CA LYS A 47 -11.40 0.50 -6.36
C LYS A 47 -10.92 0.42 -4.89
N PRO A 48 -11.24 -0.62 -4.10
CA PRO A 48 -10.77 -0.71 -2.72
C PRO A 48 -9.25 -0.70 -2.57
N LEU A 49 -8.51 -1.20 -3.57
CA LEU A 49 -7.05 -1.12 -3.60
C LEU A 49 -6.55 0.24 -4.09
N VAL A 50 -7.24 0.86 -5.06
CA VAL A 50 -6.87 2.20 -5.55
C VAL A 50 -6.89 3.22 -4.42
N ASP A 51 -7.86 3.11 -3.51
CA ASP A 51 -8.06 4.05 -2.41
C ASP A 51 -6.95 3.97 -1.32
N VAL A 52 -6.11 2.93 -1.31
CA VAL A 52 -5.00 2.77 -0.33
C VAL A 52 -3.62 3.16 -0.87
N TYR A 53 -3.48 3.43 -2.17
CA TYR A 53 -2.18 3.73 -2.77
C TYR A 53 -1.76 5.19 -2.55
N SER A 54 -0.59 5.39 -1.94
CA SER A 54 0.01 6.71 -1.77
C SER A 54 0.66 7.26 -3.05
N ARG A 55 1.20 6.36 -3.88
CA ARG A 55 1.84 6.65 -5.17
C ARG A 55 1.43 5.57 -6.15
N ARG A 56 1.22 5.93 -7.42
CA ARG A 56 0.78 5.02 -8.48
C ARG A 56 1.65 5.22 -9.72
N TYR A 57 2.33 4.16 -10.13
CA TYR A 57 3.17 4.14 -11.34
C TYR A 57 2.56 3.20 -12.38
N PHE A 58 2.65 3.55 -13.65
CA PHE A 58 2.15 2.74 -14.75
C PHE A 58 3.17 2.63 -15.87
N LEU A 59 3.76 1.44 -16.03
CA LEU A 59 4.69 1.15 -17.12
C LEU A 59 3.93 0.98 -18.44
N THR A 60 4.29 1.78 -19.44
CA THR A 60 3.78 1.68 -20.81
C THR A 60 4.86 1.15 -21.72
N VAL A 61 4.49 0.25 -22.63
CA VAL A 61 5.39 -0.31 -23.63
C VAL A 61 4.63 -0.36 -24.97
N PRO A 62 5.21 0.12 -26.08
CA PRO A 62 4.57 0.03 -27.40
C PRO A 62 4.26 -1.42 -27.78
N TYR A 63 3.21 -1.60 -28.58
CA TYR A 63 2.68 -2.91 -29.01
C TYR A 63 3.79 -3.87 -29.48
N GLU A 64 4.63 -3.45 -30.42
CA GLU A 64 5.66 -4.32 -31.02
C GLU A 64 6.69 -4.78 -30.00
N VAL A 65 7.14 -3.85 -29.13
CA VAL A 65 8.11 -4.16 -28.07
C VAL A 65 7.48 -5.10 -27.04
N CYS A 66 6.22 -4.87 -26.67
CA CYS A 66 5.50 -5.71 -25.73
C CYS A 66 5.29 -7.12 -26.28
N LYS A 67 4.87 -7.25 -27.54
CA LYS A 67 4.71 -8.51 -28.25
C LYS A 67 6.01 -9.28 -28.30
N GLY A 68 7.10 -8.63 -28.74
CA GLY A 68 8.44 -9.24 -28.78
C GLY A 68 8.90 -9.77 -27.41
N ARG A 69 8.79 -8.95 -26.35
CA ARG A 69 9.14 -9.36 -24.98
C ARG A 69 8.28 -10.53 -24.49
N ARG A 70 6.97 -10.52 -24.77
CA ARG A 70 6.05 -11.58 -24.36
C ARG A 70 6.35 -12.89 -25.09
N SER A 71 6.64 -12.85 -26.38
CA SER A 71 7.02 -14.03 -27.17
C SER A 71 8.27 -14.73 -26.65
N THR A 72 9.18 -14.02 -25.97
CA THR A 72 10.37 -14.60 -25.33
C THR A 72 10.14 -15.14 -23.92
N ARG A 73 8.97 -14.89 -23.33
CA ARG A 73 8.69 -15.25 -21.94
C ARG A 73 8.11 -16.67 -21.87
N ASN A 74 8.65 -17.49 -20.98
CA ASN A 74 8.11 -18.82 -20.73
C ASN A 74 7.02 -18.76 -19.64
N TYR A 75 5.78 -19.03 -20.03
CA TYR A 75 4.65 -19.17 -19.11
C TYR A 75 4.42 -20.64 -18.78
N THR A 76 3.87 -20.93 -17.60
CA THR A 76 3.52 -22.31 -17.19
C THR A 76 2.56 -22.97 -18.19
N VAL A 77 1.61 -22.18 -18.70
CA VAL A 77 0.76 -22.56 -19.83
C VAL A 77 1.22 -21.72 -21.02
N PRO A 78 1.73 -22.35 -22.10
CA PRO A 78 2.14 -21.62 -23.29
C PRO A 78 0.99 -20.81 -23.91
N ASP A 79 1.31 -19.64 -24.44
CA ASP A 79 0.34 -18.82 -25.17
C ASP A 79 -0.09 -19.57 -26.46
N PRO A 80 -1.40 -19.80 -26.70
CA PRO A 80 -1.85 -20.35 -27.97
C PRO A 80 -1.61 -19.35 -29.12
N PRO A 81 -1.54 -19.83 -30.37
CA PRO A 81 -1.35 -18.97 -31.53
C PRO A 81 -2.37 -17.81 -31.56
N GLY A 82 -1.88 -16.59 -31.75
CA GLY A 82 -2.73 -15.39 -31.82
C GLY A 82 -3.25 -14.86 -30.49
N LEU A 83 -2.92 -15.46 -29.33
CA LEU A 83 -3.41 -15.00 -28.02
C LEU A 83 -3.07 -13.53 -27.75
N PHE A 84 -1.86 -13.10 -28.12
CA PHE A 84 -1.44 -11.73 -27.88
C PHE A 84 -2.35 -10.71 -28.58
N ASP A 85 -2.58 -10.94 -29.86
CA ASP A 85 -3.33 -10.05 -30.75
C ASP A 85 -4.84 -10.13 -30.48
N GLY A 86 -5.35 -11.35 -30.25
CA GLY A 86 -6.77 -11.59 -30.05
C GLY A 86 -7.26 -11.31 -28.63
N HIS A 87 -6.38 -11.28 -27.63
CA HIS A 87 -6.81 -11.17 -26.23
C HIS A 87 -5.94 -10.24 -25.37
N VAL A 88 -4.64 -10.48 -25.28
CA VAL A 88 -3.77 -9.78 -24.33
C VAL A 88 -3.76 -8.28 -24.58
N TRP A 89 -3.50 -7.87 -25.83
CA TRP A 89 -3.42 -6.47 -26.20
C TRP A 89 -4.78 -5.76 -26.15
N PRO A 90 -5.88 -6.34 -26.69
CA PRO A 90 -7.21 -5.79 -26.49
C PRO A 90 -7.60 -5.61 -25.01
N MET A 91 -7.25 -6.57 -24.14
CA MET A 91 -7.53 -6.48 -22.71
C MET A 91 -6.71 -5.40 -22.01
N TYR A 92 -5.44 -5.21 -22.40
CA TYR A 92 -4.63 -4.09 -21.94
C TYR A 92 -5.23 -2.74 -22.35
N GLN A 93 -5.65 -2.60 -23.60
CA GLN A 93 -6.30 -1.37 -24.10
C GLN A 93 -7.64 -1.11 -23.41
N LYS A 94 -8.42 -2.15 -23.14
CA LYS A 94 -9.65 -2.06 -22.34
C LYS A 94 -9.35 -1.54 -20.94
N TYR A 95 -8.40 -2.17 -20.24
CA TYR A 95 -8.00 -1.78 -18.89
C TYR A 95 -7.55 -0.32 -18.80
N ARG A 96 -6.74 0.14 -19.77
CA ARG A 96 -6.33 1.55 -19.84
C ARG A 96 -7.50 2.52 -19.94
N ARG A 97 -8.45 2.23 -20.83
CA ARG A 97 -9.65 3.07 -20.99
C ARG A 97 -10.50 3.09 -19.72
N GLU A 98 -10.61 1.95 -19.04
CA GLU A 98 -11.35 1.85 -17.77
C GLU A 98 -10.68 2.65 -16.65
N MET A 99 -9.34 2.63 -16.56
CA MET A 99 -8.60 3.46 -15.61
C MET A 99 -8.79 4.96 -15.88
N GLU A 100 -8.67 5.37 -17.14
CA GLU A 100 -8.85 6.76 -17.58
C GLU A 100 -10.29 7.23 -17.28
N ALA A 101 -11.29 6.41 -17.59
CA ALA A 101 -12.70 6.70 -17.30
C ALA A 101 -13.01 6.75 -15.80
N ALA A 102 -12.30 5.97 -14.98
CA ALA A 102 -12.41 5.99 -13.53
C ALA A 102 -11.62 7.14 -12.86
N GLY A 103 -10.90 7.95 -13.64
CA GLY A 103 -10.11 9.07 -13.12
C GLY A 103 -8.90 8.63 -12.28
N VAL A 104 -8.33 7.45 -12.54
CA VAL A 104 -7.17 6.97 -11.79
C VAL A 104 -5.91 7.70 -12.26
N GLU A 105 -5.46 8.66 -11.46
CA GLU A 105 -4.20 9.38 -11.71
C GLU A 105 -2.98 8.49 -11.41
N VAL A 106 -2.10 8.37 -12.41
CA VAL A 106 -0.86 7.59 -12.34
C VAL A 106 0.29 8.35 -12.98
N VAL A 107 1.50 8.10 -12.49
CA VAL A 107 2.74 8.51 -13.16
C VAL A 107 3.06 7.49 -14.24
N TYR A 108 2.95 7.90 -15.50
CA TYR A 108 3.30 7.04 -16.63
C TYR A 108 4.81 6.95 -16.80
N LEU A 109 5.30 5.70 -16.86
CA LEU A 109 6.69 5.38 -17.07
C LEU A 109 6.87 4.75 -18.45
N ASP A 110 7.89 5.17 -19.17
CA ASP A 110 8.28 4.55 -20.44
C ASP A 110 9.07 3.27 -20.17
N GLY A 111 8.41 2.12 -20.31
CA GLY A 111 9.00 0.80 -20.09
C GLY A 111 10.00 0.37 -21.18
N THR A 112 10.29 1.21 -22.18
CA THR A 112 11.38 0.98 -23.14
C THR A 112 12.73 1.48 -22.64
N LYS A 113 12.76 2.34 -21.61
CA LYS A 113 13.96 2.85 -20.96
C LYS A 113 14.78 1.75 -20.27
N ALA A 114 16.04 2.07 -19.99
CA ALA A 114 16.92 1.20 -19.22
C ALA A 114 16.38 0.98 -17.80
N ARG A 115 16.66 -0.19 -17.23
CA ARG A 115 16.19 -0.55 -15.88
C ARG A 115 16.71 0.43 -14.84
N GLU A 116 17.99 0.80 -14.93
CA GLU A 116 18.67 1.71 -13.99
C GLU A 116 18.08 3.12 -14.07
N GLU A 117 17.70 3.56 -15.27
CA GLU A 117 17.01 4.84 -15.47
C GLU A 117 15.63 4.84 -14.81
N LEU A 118 14.82 3.81 -15.06
CA LEU A 118 13.50 3.65 -14.41
C LEU A 118 13.62 3.56 -12.89
N PHE A 119 14.63 2.84 -12.39
CA PHE A 119 14.91 2.73 -10.97
C PHE A 119 15.19 4.08 -10.33
N HIS A 120 16.10 4.88 -10.91
CA HIS A 120 16.42 6.20 -10.37
C HIS A 120 15.22 7.16 -10.43
N LEU A 121 14.46 7.15 -11.53
CA LEU A 121 13.26 7.97 -11.67
C LEU A 121 12.23 7.69 -10.56
N VAL A 122 11.94 6.42 -10.31
CA VAL A 122 10.97 6.02 -9.28
C VAL A 122 11.52 6.24 -7.87
N LEU A 123 12.81 5.95 -7.65
CA LEU A 123 13.45 6.15 -6.36
C LEU A 123 13.43 7.62 -5.94
N GLU A 124 13.77 8.52 -6.86
CA GLU A 124 13.77 9.97 -6.61
C GLU A 124 12.36 10.48 -6.30
N ASP A 125 11.33 10.08 -7.05
CA ASP A 125 9.94 10.46 -6.75
C ASP A 125 9.49 9.98 -5.37
N ILE A 126 9.82 8.73 -5.00
CA ILE A 126 9.51 8.18 -3.68
C ILE A 126 10.22 8.99 -2.59
N GLN A 127 11.52 9.26 -2.74
CA GLN A 127 12.29 10.03 -1.76
C GLN A 127 11.72 11.43 -1.57
N ASN A 128 11.45 12.13 -2.68
CA ASN A 128 10.83 13.45 -2.65
C ASN A 128 9.45 13.43 -2.00
N SER A 129 8.66 12.37 -2.24
CA SER A 129 7.36 12.19 -1.59
C SER A 129 7.46 11.98 -0.08
N LEU A 130 8.53 11.37 0.41
CA LEU A 130 8.73 11.13 1.84
C LEU A 130 9.20 12.41 2.53
N LEU A 131 10.05 13.20 1.88
CA LEU A 131 10.55 14.48 2.39
C LEU A 131 9.45 15.56 2.46
N ASN A 132 8.55 15.58 1.47
CA ASN A 132 7.49 16.59 1.37
C ASN A 132 6.19 16.20 2.11
N ARG A 133 6.21 15.17 2.95
CA ARG A 133 5.03 14.75 3.70
C ARG A 133 4.68 15.84 4.73
N PRO A 134 3.48 16.46 4.69
CA PRO A 134 3.09 17.41 5.72
C PRO A 134 3.13 16.70 7.09
N GLN A 135 3.75 17.33 8.07
CA GLN A 135 3.88 16.84 9.44
C GLN A 135 2.53 16.90 10.18
N ALA A 136 1.46 16.32 9.62
CA ALA A 136 0.13 16.28 10.24
C ALA A 136 0.01 15.19 11.32
N CYS A 137 0.89 14.18 11.32
CA CYS A 137 0.83 13.08 12.30
C CYS A 137 1.52 13.36 13.65
N ALA A 138 2.34 14.42 13.78
CA ALA A 138 3.05 14.68 15.04
C ALA A 138 2.14 15.24 16.15
N LEU A 139 0.96 15.77 15.82
CA LEU A 139 0.05 16.39 16.78
C LEU A 139 -1.03 15.44 17.35
N ALA A 140 -1.21 14.25 16.79
CA ALA A 140 -2.28 13.34 17.22
C ALA A 140 -1.92 12.41 18.40
N LEU A 141 -0.63 12.35 18.80
CA LEU A 141 -0.17 11.50 19.91
C LEU A 141 0.01 12.24 21.24
N ALA A 142 -0.21 13.56 21.27
CA ALA A 142 -0.11 14.36 22.48
C ALA A 142 -1.49 14.88 22.92
N SER A 143 -2.46 13.98 23.15
CA SER A 143 -3.61 14.35 23.98
C SER A 143 -3.21 14.22 25.45
N PRO A 144 -3.32 15.28 26.27
CA PRO A 144 -3.04 15.19 27.70
C PRO A 144 -4.09 14.31 28.37
N VAL A 145 -3.62 13.36 29.18
CA VAL A 145 -4.45 12.54 30.08
C VAL A 145 -5.27 13.49 30.97
N PRO A 146 -6.62 13.37 31.04
CA PRO A 146 -7.40 14.20 31.94
C PRO A 146 -7.00 13.91 33.40
N PRO A 147 -6.95 14.93 34.28
CA PRO A 147 -6.54 14.73 35.66
C PRO A 147 -7.52 13.78 36.36
N ARG A 148 -6.97 12.79 37.07
CA ARG A 148 -7.73 11.89 37.95
C ARG A 148 -8.44 12.74 39.01
N ALA A 149 -9.75 12.56 39.14
CA ALA A 149 -10.54 13.17 40.20
C ALA A 149 -10.01 12.77 41.58
N PRO A 150 -10.00 13.66 42.58
CA PRO A 150 -9.57 13.32 43.93
C PRO A 150 -10.56 12.33 44.55
N GLY A 151 -10.01 11.26 45.13
CA GLY A 151 -10.78 10.28 45.88
C GLY A 151 -11.48 10.92 47.08
N LEU A 152 -12.78 10.68 47.19
CA LEU A 152 -13.55 10.91 48.41
C LEU A 152 -13.14 9.84 49.42
N GLY A 153 -12.16 10.18 50.25
CA GLY A 153 -11.83 9.45 51.46
C GLY A 153 -12.66 9.96 52.65
N GLY A 154 -13.10 9.02 53.48
CA GLY A 154 -13.23 9.23 54.92
C GLY A 154 -14.60 9.66 55.44
N GLY A 155 -15.35 8.70 55.96
CA GLY A 155 -16.51 8.92 56.82
C GLY A 155 -16.70 7.75 57.77
N HIS A 156 -15.69 7.48 58.60
CA HIS A 156 -15.78 6.54 59.71
C HIS A 156 -16.73 7.14 60.76
N ARG A 157 -17.81 6.44 61.09
CA ARG A 157 -18.65 6.74 62.26
C ARG A 157 -18.76 5.47 63.10
N GLU A 158 -17.97 5.41 64.16
CA GLU A 158 -18.27 4.61 65.35
C GLU A 158 -19.49 5.22 66.05
N GLY A 159 -20.36 4.39 66.63
CA GLY A 159 -21.58 4.87 67.27
C GLY A 159 -22.55 3.82 67.83
N GLN A 160 -22.02 2.81 68.52
CA GLN A 160 -22.62 2.06 69.65
C GLN A 160 -23.86 1.13 69.47
N PRO A 161 -23.99 0.13 70.38
CA PRO A 161 -24.91 -1.01 70.26
C PRO A 161 -26.21 -0.79 71.05
N ASN A 162 -27.27 -1.53 70.71
CA ASN A 162 -28.21 -2.00 71.72
C ASN A 162 -29.03 -3.22 71.27
N THR A 163 -29.05 -4.20 72.16
CA THR A 163 -29.94 -5.34 72.35
C THR A 163 -31.44 -4.99 72.21
N GLN A 164 -32.19 -5.82 71.49
CA GLN A 164 -33.15 -6.79 72.06
C GLN A 164 -33.57 -7.81 70.99
#